data_AF-A0A946YDI9-F1
#
_entry.id   AF-A0A946YDI9-F1
#
_cell.length_a   1.000
_cell.length_b   1.000
_cell.length_c   1.000
_cell.angle_alpha   90.00
_cell.angle_beta   90.00
_cell.angle_gamma   90.00
#
_symmetry.space_group_name_H-M   'P 1'
#
loop_
_entity.id
_entity.type
_entity.pdbx_description
1 polymer ?
#
loop_
_entity_poly.entity_id
_entity_poly.type
_entity_poly.pdbx_seq_one_letter_code
_entity_poly.pdbx_strand_id
1 'polypeptide(L)'
;NANHDRPVSQLELELQAEVDKFVSATAILGLEKNKAFMQEIWSLLFSQPKFNENLEKENLARYMKANKYASKYCLNLIGMNNKTTKCFHNELRRFYRLNQRAKLSRIDTLNTDLRH
;
A
#
# COMPACT_ATOMS: atom_id res chain seq x y z
N ASN A 1 -11.72 -21.93 -5.69
CA ASN A 1 -13.04 -21.71 -6.33
C ASN A 1 -13.10 -20.30 -6.90
N ALA A 2 -13.29 -20.28 -8.23
CA ALA A 2 -13.31 -19.18 -9.20
C ALA A 2 -13.48 -17.74 -8.66
N ASN A 3 -12.45 -16.92 -8.86
CA ASN A 3 -12.56 -15.45 -8.77
C ASN A 3 -11.90 -14.77 -10.00
N HIS A 4 -11.77 -15.50 -11.10
CA HIS A 4 -10.83 -15.20 -12.19
C HIS A 4 -11.32 -14.22 -13.28
N ASP A 5 -12.50 -13.61 -13.13
CA ASP A 5 -13.05 -12.72 -14.17
C ASP A 5 -13.60 -11.39 -13.61
N ARG A 6 -12.99 -10.87 -12.54
CA ARG A 6 -13.28 -9.49 -12.14
C ARG A 6 -12.38 -8.54 -12.93
N PRO A 7 -12.93 -7.55 -13.64
CA PRO A 7 -12.11 -6.52 -14.27
C PRO A 7 -11.32 -5.80 -13.18
N VAL A 8 -9.99 -5.95 -13.21
CA VAL A 8 -9.08 -5.21 -12.33
C VAL A 8 -8.84 -3.86 -12.97
N SER A 9 -9.10 -2.78 -12.23
CA SER A 9 -8.88 -1.43 -12.76
C SER A 9 -7.38 -1.10 -12.79
N GLN A 10 -6.99 -0.16 -13.65
CA GLN A 10 -5.63 0.38 -13.65
C GLN A 10 -5.26 0.97 -12.28
N LEU A 11 -6.17 1.71 -11.62
CA LEU A 11 -5.90 2.26 -10.29
C LEU A 11 -5.64 1.16 -9.25
N GLU A 12 -6.33 0.03 -9.36
CA GLU A 12 -6.13 -1.11 -8.46
C GLU A 12 -4.75 -1.75 -8.65
N LEU A 13 -4.30 -1.90 -9.89
CA LEU A 13 -2.96 -2.40 -10.21
C LEU A 13 -1.88 -1.45 -9.70
N GLU A 14 -2.02 -0.14 -9.94
CA GLU A 14 -1.04 0.85 -9.47
C GLU A 14 -0.97 0.91 -7.95
N LEU A 15 -2.12 0.80 -7.27
CA LEU A 15 -2.15 0.72 -5.81
C LEU A 15 -1.41 -0.52 -5.30
N GLN A 16 -1.61 -1.68 -5.93
CA GLN A 16 -0.89 -2.91 -5.56
C GLN A 16 0.61 -2.76 -5.80
N ALA A 17 1.02 -2.21 -6.95
CA ALA A 17 2.42 -2.01 -7.29
C ALA A 17 3.15 -1.10 -6.28
N GLU A 18 2.50 -0.03 -5.81
CA GLU A 18 3.08 0.85 -4.78
C GLU A 18 3.20 0.15 -3.41
N VAL A 19 2.24 -0.70 -3.04
CA VAL A 19 2.34 -1.50 -1.80
C VAL A 19 3.43 -2.56 -1.92
N ASP A 20 3.53 -3.25 -3.07
CA ASP A 20 4.57 -4.25 -3.34
C ASP A 20 5.97 -3.65 -3.25
N LYS A 21 6.16 -2.42 -3.77
CA LYS A 21 7.42 -1.68 -3.69
C LYS A 21 7.85 -1.46 -2.24
N PHE A 22 6.93 -1.02 -1.38
CA PHE A 22 7.21 -0.83 0.04
C PHE A 22 7.53 -2.15 0.75
N VAL A 23 6.65 -3.16 0.60
CA VAL A 23 6.82 -4.47 1.27
C VAL A 23 8.13 -5.12 0.85
N SER A 24 8.42 -5.15 -0.46
CA SER A 24 9.64 -5.76 -1.00
C SER A 24 10.89 -5.03 -0.51
N ALA A 25 10.90 -3.69 -0.49
CA ALA A 25 12.03 -2.93 0.04
C ALA A 25 12.29 -3.27 1.52
N THR A 26 11.25 -3.34 2.34
CA THR A 26 11.40 -3.67 3.77
C THR A 26 11.83 -5.13 3.99
N ALA A 27 11.36 -6.07 3.16
CA ALA A 27 11.70 -7.48 3.25
C ALA A 27 13.16 -7.74 2.81
N ILE A 28 13.58 -7.16 1.68
CA ILE A 28 14.95 -7.29 1.14
C ILE A 28 15.98 -6.77 2.15
N LEU A 29 15.66 -5.68 2.84
CA LEU A 29 16.54 -5.08 3.84
C LEU A 29 16.45 -5.74 5.23
N GLY A 30 15.59 -6.75 5.41
CA GLY A 30 15.38 -7.42 6.70
C GLY A 30 14.77 -6.53 7.78
N LEU A 31 14.08 -5.45 7.38
CA LEU A 31 13.60 -4.39 8.27
C LEU A 31 12.19 -4.65 8.80
N GLU A 32 11.59 -5.80 8.50
CA GLU A 32 10.20 -6.11 8.84
C GLU A 32 9.88 -5.92 10.33
N LYS A 33 10.86 -6.08 11.23
CA LYS A 33 10.68 -5.91 12.68
C LYS A 33 11.13 -4.54 13.22
N ASN A 34 11.66 -3.67 12.38
CA ASN A 34 12.14 -2.35 12.80
C ASN A 34 11.22 -1.24 12.27
N LYS A 35 10.31 -0.79 13.15
CA LYS A 35 9.32 0.25 12.84
C LYS A 35 9.96 1.56 12.37
N ALA A 36 11.07 1.98 12.98
CA ALA A 36 11.73 3.24 12.63
C ALA A 36 12.27 3.19 11.19
N PHE A 37 12.97 2.12 10.83
CA PHE A 37 13.44 1.96 9.45
C PHE A 37 12.30 1.79 8.44
N MET A 38 11.22 1.08 8.80
CA MET A 38 10.04 1.03 7.91
C MET A 38 9.42 2.42 7.70
N GLN A 39 9.43 3.31 8.70
CA GLN A 39 8.98 4.70 8.55
C GLN A 39 9.90 5.51 7.64
N GLU A 40 11.22 5.27 7.67
CA GLU A 40 12.16 5.91 6.75
C GLU A 40 11.91 5.49 5.31
N ILE A 41 11.75 4.18 5.05
CA ILE A 41 11.40 3.67 3.71
C ILE A 41 10.05 4.22 3.26
N TRP A 42 9.07 4.28 4.15
CA TRP A 42 7.78 4.89 3.86
C TRP A 42 7.93 6.36 3.44
N SER A 43 8.72 7.14 4.19
CA SER A 43 8.92 8.55 3.89
C SER A 43 9.58 8.76 2.53
N LEU A 44 10.58 7.92 2.21
CA LEU A 44 11.27 7.94 0.92
C LEU A 44 10.33 7.65 -0.26
N LEU A 45 9.42 6.68 -0.10
CA LEU A 45 8.52 6.24 -1.17
C LEU A 45 7.28 7.12 -1.35
N PHE A 46 6.81 7.76 -0.27
CA PHE A 46 5.47 8.37 -0.24
C PHE A 46 5.44 9.86 0.12
N SER A 47 6.42 10.42 0.83
CA SER A 47 6.35 11.83 1.26
C SER A 47 6.60 12.81 0.12
N GLN A 48 7.50 12.49 -0.81
CA GLN A 48 7.86 13.35 -1.95
C GLN A 48 8.11 12.51 -3.21
N PRO A 49 7.08 11.81 -3.74
CA PRO A 49 7.25 11.00 -4.93
C PRO A 49 7.59 11.90 -6.13
N LYS A 50 8.66 11.58 -6.84
CA LYS A 50 8.97 12.17 -8.14
C LYS A 50 8.31 11.34 -9.23
N PHE A 51 7.35 11.93 -9.93
CA PHE A 51 6.73 11.32 -11.11
C PHE A 51 7.48 11.76 -12.36
N ASN A 52 7.46 10.91 -13.39
CA ASN A 52 8.02 11.27 -14.69
C ASN A 52 7.22 12.44 -15.30
N GLU A 53 7.91 13.54 -15.62
CA GLU A 53 7.32 14.77 -16.15
C GLU A 53 6.66 14.60 -17.52
N ASN A 54 7.04 13.54 -18.25
CA ASN A 54 6.47 13.21 -19.56
C ASN A 54 5.19 12.35 -19.48
N LEU A 55 4.64 12.14 -18.28
CA LEU A 55 3.39 11.39 -18.12
C LEU A 55 2.19 12.22 -18.57
N GLU A 56 1.31 11.60 -19.34
CA GLU A 56 -0.03 12.09 -19.61
C GLU A 56 -0.75 12.42 -18.30
N LYS A 57 -1.54 13.51 -18.30
CA LYS A 57 -2.19 14.05 -17.09
C LYS A 57 -3.05 13.01 -16.36
N GLU A 58 -3.74 12.15 -17.13
CA GLU A 58 -4.57 11.08 -16.57
C GLU A 58 -3.74 10.01 -15.85
N ASN A 59 -2.60 9.62 -16.45
CA ASN A 59 -1.68 8.68 -15.84
C ASN A 59 -1.07 9.26 -14.57
N LEU A 60 -0.62 10.52 -14.61
CA LEU A 60 -0.09 11.22 -13.45
C LEU A 60 -1.13 11.28 -12.31
N ALA A 61 -2.37 11.67 -12.60
CA ALA A 61 -3.43 11.71 -11.61
C ALA A 61 -3.71 10.32 -10.98
N ARG A 62 -3.65 9.26 -11.80
CA ARG A 62 -3.81 7.88 -11.34
C ARG A 62 -2.66 7.45 -10.43
N TYR A 63 -1.41 7.72 -10.82
CA TYR A 63 -0.23 7.43 -9.99
C TYR A 63 -0.24 8.19 -8.66
N MET A 64 -0.57 9.49 -8.68
CA MET A 64 -0.70 10.29 -7.47
C MET A 64 -1.79 9.72 -6.53
N LYS A 65 -2.92 9.30 -7.10
CA LYS A 65 -4.01 8.70 -6.33
C LYS A 65 -3.60 7.35 -5.73
N ALA A 66 -2.96 6.49 -6.52
CA ALA A 66 -2.43 5.20 -6.06
C ALA A 66 -1.41 5.39 -4.94
N ASN A 67 -0.41 6.26 -5.13
CA ASN A 67 0.62 6.57 -4.15
C ASN A 67 0.01 7.09 -2.83
N LYS A 68 -0.99 7.99 -2.90
CA LYS A 68 -1.71 8.49 -1.71
C LYS A 68 -2.42 7.38 -0.92
N TYR A 69 -3.08 6.44 -1.61
CA TYR A 69 -3.75 5.32 -0.94
C TYR A 69 -2.76 4.28 -0.41
N ALA A 70 -1.71 3.97 -1.15
CA ALA A 70 -0.63 3.08 -0.72
C ALA A 70 0.07 3.63 0.52
N SER A 71 0.42 4.92 0.52
CA SER A 71 0.98 5.64 1.66
C SER A 71 0.17 5.43 2.93
N LYS A 72 -1.14 5.70 2.88
CA LYS A 72 -2.06 5.47 4.01
C LYS A 72 -2.05 4.00 4.46
N TYR A 73 -2.16 3.07 3.53
CA TYR A 73 -2.19 1.64 3.85
C TYR A 73 -0.89 1.16 4.50
N CYS A 74 0.26 1.53 3.93
CA CYS A 74 1.58 1.16 4.44
C CYS A 74 1.84 1.75 5.83
N LEU A 75 1.37 2.97 6.12
CA LEU A 75 1.48 3.54 7.47
C LEU A 75 0.70 2.73 8.51
N ASN A 76 -0.50 2.25 8.13
CA ASN A 76 -1.27 1.33 8.97
C ASN A 76 -0.56 0.00 9.18
N LEU A 77 0.05 -0.57 8.12
CA LEU A 77 0.86 -1.79 8.23
C LEU A 77 2.04 -1.64 9.19
N ILE A 78 2.73 -0.49 9.15
CA ILE A 78 3.80 -0.15 10.10
C ILE A 78 3.26 -0.13 11.54
N GLY A 79 2.07 0.42 11.75
CA GLY A 79 1.39 0.39 13.06
C GLY A 79 1.07 -1.03 13.55
N MET A 80 0.81 -1.96 12.63
CA MET A 80 0.56 -3.37 12.94
C MET A 80 1.82 -4.18 13.26
N ASN A 81 3.03 -3.62 13.10
CA ASN A 81 4.31 -4.34 13.28
C ASN A 81 4.56 -4.85 14.71
N ASN A 82 3.82 -4.38 15.70
CA ASN A 82 3.86 -4.97 17.05
C ASN A 82 3.23 -6.38 17.10
N LYS A 83 2.63 -6.86 15.99
CA LYS A 83 2.05 -8.20 15.83
C LYS A 83 3.02 -9.13 15.10
N THR A 84 2.79 -10.43 15.18
CA THR A 84 3.64 -11.43 14.51
C THR A 84 3.74 -11.22 12.99
N THR A 85 4.86 -11.59 12.37
CA THR A 85 5.07 -11.57 10.90
C THR A 85 3.92 -12.26 10.13
N LYS A 86 3.30 -13.29 10.74
CA LYS A 86 2.14 -13.99 10.17
C LYS A 86 0.90 -13.09 10.07
N CYS A 87 0.66 -12.21 11.04
CA CYS A 87 -0.44 -11.24 10.99
C CYS A 87 -0.24 -10.24 9.85
N PHE A 88 0.99 -9.73 9.67
CA PHE A 88 1.36 -8.83 8.57
C PHE A 88 1.07 -9.47 7.20
N HIS A 89 1.56 -10.68 6.97
CA HIS A 89 1.36 -11.40 5.70
C HIS A 89 -0.12 -11.78 5.47
N ASN A 90 -0.87 -12.07 6.53
CA ASN A 90 -2.30 -12.35 6.42
C ASN A 90 -3.11 -11.12 6.02
N GLU A 91 -2.79 -9.94 6.56
CA GLU A 91 -3.43 -8.68 6.16
C GLU A 91 -3.14 -8.38 4.69
N LEU A 92 -1.88 -8.53 4.25
CA LEU A 92 -1.51 -8.39 2.83
C LEU A 92 -2.34 -9.34 1.94
N ARG A 93 -2.36 -10.65 2.23
CA ARG A 93 -3.17 -11.61 1.45
C ARG A 93 -4.65 -11.26 1.43
N ARG A 94 -5.20 -10.74 2.52
CA ARG A 94 -6.59 -10.30 2.58
C ARG A 94 -6.79 -9.10 1.65
N PHE A 95 -5.91 -8.11 1.73
CA PHE A 95 -5.97 -6.89 0.93
C PHE A 95 -5.86 -7.15 -0.57
N TYR A 96 -4.95 -8.01 -1.04
CA TYR A 96 -4.80 -8.33 -2.47
C TYR A 96 -6.02 -9.03 -3.08
N ARG A 97 -6.86 -9.68 -2.26
CA ARG A 97 -8.10 -10.35 -2.72
C ARG A 97 -9.31 -9.41 -2.79
N LEU A 98 -9.20 -8.21 -2.23
CA LEU A 98 -10.25 -7.20 -2.30
C LEU A 98 -10.26 -6.55 -3.69
N ASN A 99 -11.45 -6.22 -4.19
CA ASN A 99 -11.58 -5.34 -5.36
C ASN A 99 -11.25 -3.90 -4.99
N GLN A 100 -11.10 -3.02 -6.00
CA GLN A 100 -10.81 -1.61 -5.80
C GLN A 100 -11.67 -0.95 -4.69
N ARG A 101 -13.00 -1.06 -4.78
CA ARG A 101 -13.91 -0.42 -3.80
C ARG A 101 -13.64 -0.90 -2.38
N ALA A 102 -13.46 -2.21 -2.20
CA ALA A 102 -13.19 -2.80 -0.90
C ALA A 102 -11.79 -2.46 -0.38
N LYS A 103 -10.77 -2.34 -1.24
CA LYS A 103 -9.44 -1.85 -0.86
C LYS A 103 -9.49 -0.42 -0.33
N LEU A 104 -10.14 0.49 -1.06
CA LEU A 104 -10.25 1.89 -0.64
C LEU A 104 -11.01 2.00 0.69
N SER A 105 -12.16 1.31 0.80
CA SER A 105 -12.93 1.25 2.05
C SER A 105 -12.09 0.74 3.22
N ARG A 106 -11.34 -0.35 3.03
CA ARG A 106 -10.44 -0.92 4.04
C ARG A 106 -9.40 0.09 4.51
N ILE A 107 -8.80 0.84 3.58
CA ILE A 107 -7.81 1.88 3.89
C ILE A 107 -8.43 3.02 4.69
N ASP A 108 -9.64 3.46 4.32
CA ASP A 108 -10.33 4.54 5.01
C ASP A 108 -10.76 4.13 6.44
N THR A 109 -11.23 2.88 6.64
CA THR A 109 -11.50 2.34 7.97
C THR A 109 -10.25 2.33 8.84
N LEU A 110 -9.13 1.80 8.34
CA LEU A 110 -7.88 1.72 9.10
C LEU A 110 -7.36 3.09 9.55
N ASN A 111 -7.53 4.13 8.72
CA ASN A 111 -7.12 5.49 9.09
C ASN A 111 -7.98 6.11 10.20
N THR A 112 -9.22 5.66 10.36
CA THR A 112 -10.11 6.17 11.42
C THR A 112 -9.65 5.64 12.78
N ASP A 113 -9.17 4.40 12.82
CA ASP A 113 -8.67 3.74 14.04
C ASP A 113 -7.34 4.34 14.57
N LEU A 114 -6.60 5.11 13.76
CA LEU A 114 -5.35 5.78 14.16
C LEU A 114 -5.54 7.20 14.73
N ARG A 115 -6.76 7.74 14.75
CA ARG A 115 -7.08 9.10 15.24
C ARG A 115 -7.60 9.12 16.69
N HIS A 116 -7.57 7.98 17.38
CA HIS A 116 -7.98 7.80 18.77
C HIS A 116 -6.81 7.21 19.57
#